data_AF-A0A2E1JZD6-F1
#
_entry.id   AF-A0A2E1JZD6-F1
#
_cell.length_a   1.000
_cell.length_b   1.000
_cell.length_c   1.000
_cell.angle_alpha   90.00
_cell.angle_beta   90.00
_cell.angle_gamma   90.00
#
_symmetry.space_group_name_H-M   'P 1'
#
loop_
_entity.id
_entity.type
_entity.pdbx_description
1 polymer ?
#
loop_
_entity_poly.entity_id
_entity_poly.type
_entity_poly.pdbx_seq_one_letter_code
_entity_poly.pdbx_strand_id
1 'polypeptide(L)'
;MSRYFITLALLLMFISQSNAATYRYNGYSDLIGEIQYHSIQRNDSWESIAYYYDVGYLELRRANPQIKNIRQSRGKVLLIPTQHILPEKSIRKGIVVNLSEKRLYYFVDDYTVVTYPIAVGRSGWKSPEFSGYVTRTKVGPSWHVPKSIAQYHYNKYGEHLPAVVPPGPNNPLGNYAIYTSKARILIHGTNQESLIGKEVSSGCIRMYNRNIAELYSLVQVKDPVYFVTTDEKLGIDRGYLYYEKTRPYHRGDKIEVYDLINKMNRDGTPVRVDQALVDEALKQNTGIPLAIGITG
;
A
#
# COMPACT_ATOMS: atom_id res chain seq x y z
N MET A 1 38.30 -17.18 -47.05
CA MET A 1 37.51 -17.84 -45.98
C MET A 1 37.34 -16.84 -44.84
N SER A 2 36.25 -16.07 -44.84
CA SER A 2 35.96 -15.06 -43.81
C SER A 2 35.21 -15.72 -42.65
N ARG A 3 35.76 -15.65 -41.44
CA ARG A 3 35.12 -16.17 -40.22
C ARG A 3 34.43 -15.02 -39.49
N TYR A 4 33.10 -15.03 -39.51
CA TYR A 4 32.27 -14.15 -38.69
C TYR A 4 32.33 -14.62 -37.23
N PHE A 5 32.89 -13.80 -36.34
CA PHE A 5 32.71 -13.95 -34.89
C PHE A 5 31.40 -13.27 -34.51
N ILE A 6 30.38 -14.07 -34.17
CA ILE A 6 29.16 -13.58 -33.52
C ILE A 6 29.44 -13.57 -32.02
N THR A 7 29.73 -12.39 -31.48
CA THR A 7 29.77 -12.17 -30.03
C THR A 7 28.34 -12.13 -29.50
N LEU A 8 27.91 -13.23 -28.89
CA LEU A 8 26.65 -13.34 -28.17
C LEU A 8 26.76 -12.54 -26.86
N ALA A 9 26.26 -11.31 -26.84
CA ALA A 9 26.14 -10.53 -25.61
C ALA A 9 25.05 -11.16 -24.73
N LEU A 10 25.45 -11.87 -23.68
CA LEU A 10 24.54 -12.30 -22.62
C LEU A 10 24.05 -11.06 -21.86
N LEU A 11 22.80 -10.67 -22.11
CA LEU A 11 22.09 -9.70 -21.28
C LEU A 11 21.78 -10.38 -19.94
N LEU A 12 22.61 -10.11 -18.93
CA LEU A 12 22.37 -10.52 -17.55
C LEU A 12 21.14 -9.75 -17.03
N MET A 13 19.95 -10.35 -17.16
CA MET A 13 18.79 -9.92 -16.38
C MET A 13 19.05 -10.26 -14.92
N PHE A 14 19.39 -9.24 -14.12
CA PHE A 14 19.34 -9.37 -12.67
C PHE A 14 17.88 -9.61 -12.27
N ILE A 15 17.56 -10.87 -11.94
CA ILE A 15 16.32 -11.20 -11.26
C ILE A 15 16.51 -10.79 -9.79
N SER A 16 16.20 -9.54 -9.47
CA SER A 16 16.09 -9.10 -8.09
C SER A 16 14.91 -9.85 -7.45
N GLN A 17 15.19 -10.75 -6.52
CA GLN A 17 14.17 -11.33 -5.65
C GLN A 17 13.41 -10.19 -4.97
N SER A 18 12.08 -10.19 -5.10
CA SER A 18 11.19 -9.15 -4.58
C SER A 18 11.11 -9.24 -3.05
N ASN A 19 12.08 -8.64 -2.37
CA ASN A 19 11.87 -8.17 -1.00
C ASN A 19 10.90 -6.98 -1.04
N ALA A 20 10.18 -6.68 0.05
CA ALA A 20 9.37 -5.47 0.10
C ALA A 20 10.22 -4.23 -0.19
N ALA A 21 9.57 -3.18 -0.67
CA ALA A 21 10.27 -1.99 -1.08
C ALA A 21 10.80 -1.23 0.15
N THR A 22 12.05 -1.51 0.50
CA THR A 22 12.81 -0.83 1.54
C THR A 22 13.47 0.41 0.96
N TYR A 23 13.19 1.56 1.55
CA TYR A 23 13.70 2.83 1.09
C TYR A 23 14.52 3.48 2.20
N ARG A 24 15.73 3.93 1.85
CA ARG A 24 16.47 4.89 2.67
C ARG A 24 16.04 6.28 2.25
N TYR A 25 15.54 7.08 3.18
CA TYR A 25 15.22 8.48 2.97
C TYR A 25 16.03 9.33 3.94
N ASN A 26 16.48 10.50 3.49
CA ASN A 26 17.46 11.32 4.20
C ASN A 26 16.81 12.37 5.12
N GLY A 27 15.50 12.26 5.39
CA GLY A 27 14.72 13.26 6.14
C GLY A 27 14.42 14.57 5.40
N TYR A 28 15.10 14.83 4.27
CA TYR A 28 14.87 16.01 3.42
C TYR A 28 13.86 15.76 2.30
N SER A 29 13.73 14.51 1.87
CA SER A 29 12.74 14.09 0.89
C SER A 29 11.55 13.41 1.55
N ASP A 30 10.35 13.78 1.13
CA ASP A 30 9.11 13.08 1.44
C ASP A 30 8.72 12.07 0.36
N LEU A 31 9.48 12.00 -0.75
CA LEU A 31 9.21 11.11 -1.87
C LEU A 31 10.10 9.86 -1.77
N ILE A 32 9.49 8.69 -1.90
CA ILE A 32 10.19 7.40 -1.91
C ILE A 32 9.84 6.59 -3.16
N GLY A 33 10.78 5.75 -3.58
CA GLY A 33 10.61 4.90 -4.75
C GLY A 33 10.63 5.65 -6.08
N GLU A 34 10.50 4.86 -7.15
CA GLU A 34 10.54 5.33 -8.52
C GLU A 34 9.42 4.67 -9.31
N ILE A 35 8.91 5.35 -10.33
CA ILE A 35 7.95 4.74 -11.25
C ILE A 35 8.65 3.69 -12.10
N GLN A 36 8.07 2.50 -12.15
CA GLN A 36 8.57 1.40 -12.96
C GLN A 36 7.63 1.14 -14.14
N TYR A 37 8.10 0.34 -15.09
CA TYR A 37 7.33 -0.05 -16.27
C TYR A 37 7.40 -1.55 -16.48
N HIS A 38 6.29 -2.13 -16.93
CA HIS A 38 6.19 -3.57 -17.19
C HIS A 38 5.58 -3.82 -18.57
N SER A 39 6.28 -4.57 -19.42
CA SER A 39 5.70 -5.02 -20.70
C SER A 39 4.85 -6.26 -20.46
N ILE A 40 3.56 -6.18 -20.80
CA ILE A 40 2.60 -7.26 -20.53
C ILE A 40 2.96 -8.53 -21.32
N GLN A 41 3.15 -9.61 -20.58
CA GLN A 41 3.42 -10.95 -21.05
C GLN A 41 2.14 -11.79 -21.18
N ARG A 42 2.25 -12.94 -21.84
CA ARG A 42 1.10 -13.82 -22.17
C ARG A 42 0.35 -14.33 -20.92
N ASN A 43 1.07 -14.62 -19.85
CA ASN A 43 0.52 -15.26 -18.65
C ASN A 43 0.24 -14.28 -17.52
N ASP A 44 0.38 -12.98 -17.76
CA ASP A 44 0.15 -11.98 -16.73
C ASP A 44 -1.33 -11.87 -16.36
N SER A 45 -1.55 -11.67 -15.07
CA SER A 45 -2.77 -11.11 -14.53
C SER A 45 -2.44 -9.84 -13.74
N TRP A 46 -3.46 -9.04 -13.46
CA TRP A 46 -3.28 -7.88 -12.58
C TRP A 46 -2.75 -8.31 -11.22
N GLU A 47 -3.25 -9.43 -10.70
CA GLU A 47 -2.83 -10.01 -9.43
C GLU A 47 -1.37 -10.47 -9.46
N SER A 48 -0.91 -11.13 -10.53
CA SER A 48 0.48 -11.61 -10.60
C SER A 48 1.46 -10.45 -10.71
N ILE A 49 1.14 -9.41 -11.49
CA ILE A 49 1.97 -8.21 -11.61
C ILE A 49 1.97 -7.43 -10.30
N ALA A 50 0.79 -7.22 -9.69
CA ALA A 50 0.68 -6.54 -8.41
C ALA A 50 1.47 -7.26 -7.31
N TYR A 51 1.40 -8.60 -7.29
CA TYR A 51 2.20 -9.41 -6.40
C TYR A 51 3.69 -9.29 -6.71
N TYR A 52 4.12 -9.32 -7.98
CA TYR A 52 5.54 -9.25 -8.34
C TYR A 52 6.19 -7.92 -7.94
N TYR A 53 5.52 -6.79 -8.22
CA TYR A 53 6.04 -5.44 -7.93
C TYR A 53 5.71 -4.93 -6.51
N ASP A 54 5.06 -5.75 -5.69
CA ASP A 54 4.59 -5.37 -4.35
C ASP A 54 3.73 -4.10 -4.33
N VAL A 55 2.75 -4.03 -5.24
CA VAL A 55 1.76 -2.94 -5.33
C VAL A 55 0.34 -3.46 -5.11
N GLY A 56 -0.60 -2.55 -4.80
CA GLY A 56 -2.00 -2.92 -4.60
C GLY A 56 -2.72 -3.19 -5.92
N TYR A 57 -3.63 -4.18 -5.97
CA TYR A 57 -4.42 -4.47 -7.17
C TYR A 57 -5.18 -3.24 -7.71
N LEU A 58 -5.90 -2.52 -6.85
CA LEU A 58 -6.67 -1.33 -7.28
C LEU A 58 -5.77 -0.15 -7.62
N GLU A 59 -4.63 -0.04 -6.97
CA GLU A 59 -3.63 0.98 -7.27
C GLU A 59 -3.05 0.77 -8.68
N LEU A 60 -2.55 -0.44 -8.98
CA LEU A 60 -2.04 -0.79 -10.29
C LEU A 60 -3.07 -0.56 -11.41
N ARG A 61 -4.35 -0.90 -11.16
CA ARG A 61 -5.42 -0.65 -12.13
C ARG A 61 -5.76 0.83 -12.31
N ARG A 62 -5.71 1.64 -11.25
CA ARG A 62 -5.96 3.09 -11.33
C ARG A 62 -4.85 3.83 -12.07
N ALA A 63 -3.61 3.36 -11.91
CA ALA A 63 -2.45 3.85 -12.67
C ALA A 63 -2.53 3.55 -14.17
N ASN A 64 -3.36 2.57 -14.59
CA ASN A 64 -3.45 2.10 -15.98
C ASN A 64 -4.91 2.03 -16.49
N PRO A 65 -5.67 3.15 -16.46
CA PRO A 65 -7.09 3.16 -16.80
C PRO A 65 -7.38 2.77 -18.26
N GLN A 66 -6.40 2.92 -19.15
CA GLN A 66 -6.44 2.54 -20.57
C GLN A 66 -6.43 1.01 -20.79
N ILE A 67 -5.95 0.23 -19.83
CA ILE A 67 -5.89 -1.23 -19.93
C ILE A 67 -7.13 -1.84 -19.27
N LYS A 68 -8.13 -2.19 -20.09
CA LYS A 68 -9.37 -2.82 -19.58
C LYS A 68 -9.23 -4.33 -19.40
N ASN A 69 -8.56 -5.00 -20.34
CA ASN A 69 -8.32 -6.43 -20.33
C ASN A 69 -6.82 -6.72 -20.52
N ILE A 70 -6.16 -7.18 -19.45
CA ILE A 70 -4.73 -7.44 -19.46
C ILE A 70 -4.35 -8.55 -20.45
N ARG A 71 -5.19 -9.59 -20.57
CA ARG A 71 -4.96 -10.73 -21.48
C ARG A 71 -4.97 -10.33 -22.95
N GLN A 72 -5.73 -9.30 -23.30
CA GLN A 72 -5.81 -8.73 -24.66
C GLN A 72 -4.79 -7.60 -24.91
N SER A 73 -3.99 -7.26 -23.91
CA SER A 73 -3.08 -6.11 -23.95
C SER A 73 -1.61 -6.52 -23.98
N ARG A 74 -1.32 -7.76 -24.40
CA ARG A 74 0.06 -8.26 -24.55
C ARG A 74 0.92 -7.30 -25.37
N GLY A 75 2.15 -7.07 -24.90
CA GLY A 75 3.11 -6.15 -25.53
C GLY A 75 2.89 -4.67 -25.18
N LYS A 76 1.73 -4.28 -24.64
CA LYS A 76 1.55 -2.93 -24.09
C LYS A 76 2.35 -2.78 -22.79
N VAL A 77 2.73 -1.55 -22.48
CA VAL A 77 3.45 -1.20 -21.26
C VAL A 77 2.47 -0.73 -20.19
N LEU A 78 2.60 -1.30 -19.00
CA LEU A 78 1.98 -0.81 -17.77
C LEU A 78 2.94 0.10 -17.03
N LEU A 79 2.39 1.18 -16.48
CA LEU A 79 3.03 1.96 -15.44
C LEU A 79 2.84 1.24 -14.11
N ILE A 80 3.93 1.05 -13.37
CA ILE A 80 3.93 0.44 -12.04
C ILE A 80 4.11 1.55 -11.00
N PRO A 81 3.08 1.82 -10.17
CA PRO A 81 3.09 2.94 -9.22
C PRO A 81 3.84 2.56 -7.94
N THR A 82 5.17 2.50 -8.01
CA THR A 82 6.05 2.19 -6.86
C THR A 82 6.64 3.44 -6.19
N GLN A 83 6.25 4.63 -6.64
CA GLN A 83 6.63 5.90 -6.04
C GLN A 83 5.51 6.46 -5.18
N HIS A 84 5.83 6.91 -3.96
CA HIS A 84 4.86 7.40 -2.98
C HIS A 84 5.40 8.61 -2.22
N ILE A 85 4.51 9.51 -1.84
CA ILE A 85 4.77 10.52 -0.81
C ILE A 85 4.58 9.85 0.55
N LEU A 86 5.51 10.05 1.48
CA LEU A 86 5.40 9.54 2.84
C LEU A 86 4.25 10.21 3.62
N PRO A 87 3.64 9.53 4.59
CA PRO A 87 2.68 10.14 5.53
C PRO A 87 3.23 11.39 6.22
N GLU A 88 2.36 12.16 6.89
CA GLU A 88 2.78 13.35 7.65
C GLU A 88 3.94 13.05 8.61
N LYS A 89 4.90 13.98 8.70
CA LYS A 89 6.16 13.79 9.47
C LYS A 89 5.93 13.42 10.94
N SER A 90 4.88 13.95 11.56
CA SER A 90 4.53 13.74 12.98
C SER A 90 4.22 12.28 13.34
N ILE A 91 3.91 11.43 12.36
CA ILE A 91 3.54 10.03 12.57
C ILE A 91 4.52 9.05 11.92
N ARG A 92 5.68 9.49 11.40
CA ARG A 92 6.69 8.63 10.75
C ARG A 92 7.49 7.78 11.75
N LYS A 93 6.79 6.92 12.50
CA LYS A 93 7.38 6.02 13.51
C LYS A 93 6.56 4.74 13.62
N GLY A 94 7.25 3.60 13.71
CA GLY A 94 6.60 2.30 13.83
C GLY A 94 5.69 2.02 12.63
N ILE A 95 4.48 1.55 12.88
CA ILE A 95 3.51 1.19 11.83
C ILE A 95 2.58 2.37 11.55
N VAL A 96 2.53 2.81 10.29
CA VAL A 96 1.52 3.72 9.77
C VAL A 96 0.73 3.01 8.68
N VAL A 97 -0.57 2.86 8.88
CA VAL A 97 -1.51 2.34 7.89
C VAL A 97 -2.32 3.49 7.32
N ASN A 98 -2.16 3.75 6.03
CA ASN A 98 -3.06 4.64 5.30
C ASN A 98 -4.16 3.82 4.61
N LEU A 99 -5.39 3.96 5.12
CA LEU A 99 -6.55 3.19 4.68
C LEU A 99 -7.05 3.60 3.28
N SER A 100 -6.90 4.88 2.91
CA SER A 100 -7.27 5.38 1.57
C SER A 100 -6.34 4.81 0.50
N GLU A 101 -5.03 4.85 0.77
CA GLU A 101 -4.01 4.28 -0.12
C GLU A 101 -3.98 2.77 -0.14
N LYS A 102 -4.47 2.13 0.94
CA LYS A 102 -4.31 0.68 1.18
C LYS A 102 -2.84 0.32 1.18
N ARG A 103 -2.06 1.11 1.92
CA ARG A 103 -0.63 0.94 2.11
C ARG A 103 -0.29 1.01 3.59
N LEU A 104 0.63 0.14 4.00
CA LEU A 104 1.29 0.17 5.30
C LEU A 104 2.72 0.66 5.10
N TYR A 105 3.16 1.56 5.96
CA TYR A 105 4.53 2.03 6.08
C TYR A 105 5.06 1.56 7.44
N TYR A 106 6.22 0.93 7.45
CA TYR A 106 6.93 0.60 8.67
C TYR A 106 8.24 1.39 8.71
N PHE A 107 8.31 2.35 9.63
CA PHE A 107 9.49 3.15 9.88
C PHE A 107 10.38 2.39 10.86
N VAL A 108 11.40 1.72 10.31
CA VAL A 108 12.36 0.90 11.06
C VAL A 108 13.22 1.79 11.95
N ASP A 109 13.63 2.93 11.40
CA ASP A 109 14.39 3.98 12.05
C ASP A 109 14.07 5.33 11.37
N ASP A 110 14.80 6.39 11.75
CA ASP A 110 14.59 7.75 11.23
C ASP A 110 14.87 7.89 9.72
N TYR A 111 15.55 6.93 9.11
CA TYR A 111 16.02 6.99 7.73
C TYR A 111 15.56 5.83 6.87
N THR A 112 14.90 4.82 7.45
CA THR A 112 14.55 3.58 6.76
C THR A 112 13.06 3.31 6.90
N VAL A 113 12.39 3.21 5.76
CA VAL A 113 10.97 2.87 5.68
C VAL A 113 10.77 1.70 4.74
N VAL A 114 9.95 0.74 5.16
CA VAL A 114 9.49 -0.36 4.31
C VAL A 114 8.00 -0.15 4.06
N THR A 115 7.57 -0.32 2.81
CA THR A 115 6.15 -0.14 2.45
C THR A 115 5.55 -1.41 1.90
N TYR A 116 4.26 -1.61 2.18
CA TYR A 116 3.55 -2.81 1.79
C TYR A 116 2.13 -2.48 1.32
N PRO A 117 1.66 -3.07 0.21
CA PRO A 117 0.26 -3.02 -0.15
C PRO A 117 -0.56 -3.88 0.81
N ILE A 118 -1.75 -3.41 1.16
CA ILE A 118 -2.62 -4.09 2.13
C ILE A 118 -4.05 -4.21 1.60
N ALA A 119 -4.84 -5.11 2.19
CA ALA A 119 -6.30 -5.07 2.08
C ALA A 119 -6.92 -4.64 3.41
N VAL A 120 -7.98 -3.84 3.30
CA VAL A 120 -8.63 -3.15 4.42
C VAL A 120 -10.10 -3.58 4.54
N GLY A 121 -10.77 -3.11 5.58
CA GLY A 121 -12.19 -3.37 5.83
C GLY A 121 -13.09 -2.93 4.67
N ARG A 122 -14.12 -3.72 4.37
CA ARG A 122 -15.14 -3.35 3.36
C ARG A 122 -16.22 -2.44 3.95
N SER A 123 -17.11 -1.91 3.10
CA SER A 123 -18.27 -1.16 3.57
C SER A 123 -19.10 -1.94 4.61
N GLY A 124 -19.56 -1.25 5.66
CA GLY A 124 -20.22 -1.83 6.83
C GLY A 124 -19.28 -2.51 7.84
N TRP A 125 -18.02 -2.72 7.48
CA TRP A 125 -16.98 -3.33 8.32
C TRP A 125 -15.64 -2.63 8.10
N LYS A 126 -15.68 -1.30 8.02
CA LYS A 126 -14.52 -0.46 7.73
C LYS A 126 -13.47 -0.62 8.84
N SER A 127 -12.21 -0.59 8.47
CA SER A 127 -11.08 -0.49 9.39
C SER A 127 -11.15 0.87 10.10
N PRO A 128 -11.03 0.92 11.42
CA PRO A 128 -11.14 2.18 12.16
C PRO A 128 -9.85 2.98 12.06
N GLU A 129 -9.95 4.30 12.20
CA GLU A 129 -8.82 5.14 12.56
C GLU A 129 -8.53 5.02 14.05
N PHE A 130 -7.24 4.97 14.39
CA PHE A 130 -6.78 5.00 15.78
C PHE A 130 -5.27 5.23 15.87
N SER A 131 -4.84 5.72 17.02
CA SER A 131 -3.44 5.72 17.46
C SER A 131 -3.27 4.73 18.60
N GLY A 132 -2.22 3.93 18.55
CA GLY A 132 -2.03 2.82 19.46
C GLY A 132 -0.63 2.23 19.38
N TYR A 133 -0.52 0.95 19.72
CA TYR A 133 0.76 0.23 19.70
C TYR A 133 0.57 -1.26 19.47
N VAL A 134 1.65 -1.96 19.14
CA VAL A 134 1.67 -3.42 19.03
C VAL A 134 1.63 -4.05 20.41
N THR A 135 0.62 -4.88 20.67
CA THR A 135 0.43 -5.55 21.97
C THR A 135 1.15 -6.90 22.05
N ARG A 136 1.16 -7.65 20.94
CA ARG A 136 1.88 -8.92 20.80
C ARG A 136 1.96 -9.35 19.34
N THR A 137 2.82 -10.30 19.06
CA THR A 137 2.90 -10.99 17.77
C THR A 137 2.61 -12.49 17.96
N LYS A 138 2.15 -13.18 16.90
CA LYS A 138 1.89 -14.62 16.93
C LYS A 138 2.20 -15.27 15.57
N VAL A 139 3.03 -16.30 15.60
CA VAL A 139 3.15 -17.29 14.52
C VAL A 139 2.05 -18.34 14.65
N GLY A 140 1.48 -18.76 13.52
CA GLY A 140 0.38 -19.71 13.44
C GLY A 140 -0.81 -19.32 14.31
N PRO A 141 -1.48 -18.18 14.06
CA PRO A 141 -2.62 -17.76 14.86
C PRO A 141 -3.87 -18.62 14.57
N SER A 142 -4.55 -19.11 15.61
CA SER A 142 -5.93 -19.62 15.45
C SER A 142 -6.89 -18.45 15.24
N TRP A 143 -7.84 -18.59 14.31
CA TRP A 143 -8.90 -17.60 14.11
C TRP A 143 -10.14 -17.99 14.91
N HIS A 144 -10.39 -17.26 15.99
CA HIS A 144 -11.64 -17.34 16.75
C HIS A 144 -12.70 -16.50 16.05
N VAL A 145 -13.69 -17.15 15.43
CA VAL A 145 -14.66 -16.49 14.56
C VAL A 145 -15.57 -15.60 15.40
N PRO A 146 -15.57 -14.27 15.18
CA PRO A 146 -16.48 -13.39 15.89
C PRO A 146 -17.94 -13.73 15.57
N LYS A 147 -18.82 -13.70 16.58
CA LYS A 147 -20.26 -13.98 16.42
C LYS A 147 -20.89 -13.18 15.28
N SER A 148 -20.52 -11.90 15.14
CA SER A 148 -21.05 -11.04 14.08
C SER A 148 -20.62 -11.49 12.66
N ILE A 149 -19.41 -12.03 12.51
CA ILE A 149 -18.91 -12.57 11.23
C ILE A 149 -19.59 -13.91 10.93
N ALA A 150 -19.73 -14.78 11.93
CA ALA A 150 -20.45 -16.05 11.80
C ALA A 150 -21.90 -15.83 11.38
N GLN A 151 -22.60 -14.87 12.00
CA GLN A 151 -23.97 -14.53 11.64
C GLN A 151 -24.07 -13.96 10.21
N TYR A 152 -23.16 -13.06 9.83
CA TYR A 152 -23.13 -12.52 8.47
C TYR A 152 -22.92 -13.65 7.44
N HIS A 153 -22.00 -14.59 7.71
CA HIS A 153 -21.72 -15.71 6.83
C HIS A 153 -22.95 -16.60 6.64
N TYR A 154 -23.60 -16.98 7.74
CA TYR A 154 -24.82 -17.78 7.72
C TYR A 154 -25.94 -17.09 6.93
N ASN A 155 -26.19 -15.80 7.18
CA ASN A 155 -27.23 -15.05 6.48
C ASN A 155 -26.99 -14.95 4.97
N LYS A 156 -25.72 -14.96 4.53
CA LYS A 156 -25.35 -14.77 3.13
C LYS A 156 -25.24 -16.08 2.36
N TYR A 157 -24.76 -17.15 2.99
CA TYR A 157 -24.42 -18.40 2.30
C TYR A 157 -25.21 -19.60 2.84
N GLY A 158 -25.97 -19.47 3.92
CA GLY A 158 -26.67 -20.59 4.57
C GLY A 158 -25.76 -21.55 5.32
N GLU A 159 -24.50 -21.16 5.55
CA GLU A 159 -23.46 -22.05 6.10
C GLU A 159 -22.94 -21.54 7.45
N HIS A 160 -22.80 -22.46 8.41
CA HIS A 160 -22.20 -22.18 9.71
C HIS A 160 -20.67 -22.22 9.63
N LEU A 161 -20.02 -21.16 10.09
CA LEU A 161 -18.57 -21.17 10.30
C LEU A 161 -18.23 -21.92 11.60
N PRO A 162 -17.10 -22.65 11.64
CA PRO A 162 -16.60 -23.21 12.90
C PRO A 162 -16.30 -22.08 13.89
N ALA A 163 -16.43 -22.36 15.20
CA ALA A 163 -16.12 -21.37 16.23
C ALA A 163 -14.62 -20.97 16.22
N VAL A 164 -13.76 -21.91 15.83
CA VAL A 164 -12.31 -21.72 15.73
C VAL A 164 -11.81 -22.36 14.43
N VAL A 165 -11.03 -21.61 13.65
CA VAL A 165 -10.24 -22.16 12.54
C VAL A 165 -8.79 -22.30 13.02
N PRO A 166 -8.23 -23.52 13.05
CA PRO A 166 -6.85 -23.72 13.50
C PRO A 166 -5.84 -23.16 12.50
N PRO A 167 -4.55 -23.04 12.88
CA PRO A 167 -3.49 -22.67 11.94
C PRO A 167 -3.43 -23.63 10.75
N GLY A 168 -3.11 -23.10 9.56
CA GLY A 168 -2.98 -23.89 8.33
C GLY A 168 -3.40 -23.13 7.07
N PRO A 169 -3.30 -23.76 5.88
CA PRO A 169 -3.55 -23.09 4.59
C PRO A 169 -4.93 -22.46 4.45
N ASN A 170 -5.94 -23.01 5.14
CA ASN A 170 -7.32 -22.53 5.10
C ASN A 170 -7.61 -21.43 6.13
N ASN A 171 -6.64 -21.08 6.98
CA ASN A 171 -6.83 -20.06 7.99
C ASN A 171 -6.78 -18.66 7.35
N PRO A 172 -7.84 -17.84 7.50
CA PRO A 172 -7.87 -16.52 6.87
C PRO A 172 -6.91 -15.50 7.48
N LEU A 173 -6.31 -15.81 8.64
CA LEU A 173 -5.26 -15.00 9.26
C LEU A 173 -3.87 -15.24 8.67
N GLY A 174 -3.70 -16.27 7.83
CA GLY A 174 -2.39 -16.68 7.32
C GLY A 174 -1.45 -17.19 8.44
N ASN A 175 -0.15 -17.09 8.20
CA ASN A 175 0.87 -17.68 9.08
C ASN A 175 1.32 -16.77 10.23
N TYR A 176 1.08 -15.47 10.13
CA TYR A 176 1.55 -14.48 11.09
C TYR A 176 0.47 -13.45 11.39
N ALA A 177 0.40 -13.02 12.64
CA ALA A 177 -0.46 -11.93 13.08
C ALA A 177 0.25 -11.02 14.08
N ILE A 178 0.04 -9.72 13.91
CA ILE A 178 0.45 -8.64 14.79
C ILE A 178 -0.83 -8.08 15.40
N TYR A 179 -0.91 -8.09 16.73
CA TYR A 179 -2.05 -7.60 17.49
C TYR A 179 -1.81 -6.16 17.87
N THR A 180 -2.82 -5.32 17.68
CA THR A 180 -2.77 -3.90 18.04
C THR A 180 -3.46 -3.66 19.40
N SER A 181 -3.26 -2.48 19.98
CA SER A 181 -3.97 -2.05 21.19
C SER A 181 -5.45 -1.76 20.94
N LYS A 182 -5.85 -1.56 19.67
CA LYS A 182 -7.26 -1.51 19.28
C LYS A 182 -7.82 -2.93 19.28
N ALA A 183 -8.69 -3.20 20.24
CA ALA A 183 -9.31 -4.51 20.40
C ALA A 183 -9.90 -5.01 19.08
N ARG A 184 -9.59 -6.28 18.75
CA ARG A 184 -10.06 -6.99 17.55
C ARG A 184 -9.58 -6.44 16.20
N ILE A 185 -8.59 -5.53 16.19
CA ILE A 185 -7.89 -5.11 14.98
C ILE A 185 -6.49 -5.74 14.96
N LEU A 186 -6.25 -6.54 13.93
CA LEU A 186 -5.00 -7.24 13.69
C LEU A 186 -4.42 -6.81 12.34
N ILE A 187 -3.11 -6.91 12.21
CA ILE A 187 -2.39 -6.88 10.94
C ILE A 187 -1.87 -8.31 10.72
N HIS A 188 -2.26 -8.96 9.63
CA HIS A 188 -2.03 -10.39 9.46
C HIS A 188 -1.88 -10.81 8.00
N GLY A 189 -1.43 -12.05 7.77
CA GLY A 189 -1.35 -12.65 6.44
C GLY A 189 -2.73 -13.00 5.86
N THR A 190 -2.80 -13.80 4.81
CA THR A 190 -4.11 -14.24 4.30
C THR A 190 -3.99 -15.49 3.44
N ASN A 191 -5.06 -16.28 3.39
CA ASN A 191 -5.23 -17.34 2.40
C ASN A 191 -5.80 -16.84 1.06
N GLN A 192 -5.99 -15.52 0.90
CA GLN A 192 -6.56 -14.88 -0.29
C GLN A 192 -5.69 -13.71 -0.76
N GLU A 193 -4.43 -13.97 -1.11
CA GLU A 193 -3.45 -12.95 -1.50
C GLU A 193 -3.89 -12.13 -2.72
N SER A 194 -4.67 -12.73 -3.64
CA SER A 194 -5.25 -12.04 -4.80
C SER A 194 -6.20 -10.87 -4.45
N LEU A 195 -6.54 -10.69 -3.17
CA LEU A 195 -7.38 -9.60 -2.68
C LEU A 195 -6.60 -8.41 -2.11
N ILE A 196 -5.27 -8.47 -2.02
CA ILE A 196 -4.45 -7.34 -1.55
C ILE A 196 -4.63 -6.11 -2.46
N GLY A 197 -4.72 -4.93 -1.84
CA GLY A 197 -5.09 -3.67 -2.50
C GLY A 197 -6.59 -3.49 -2.70
N LYS A 198 -7.46 -4.27 -2.03
CA LYS A 198 -8.94 -4.17 -2.08
C LYS A 198 -9.56 -3.95 -0.70
N GLU A 199 -10.83 -3.53 -0.68
CA GLU A 199 -11.64 -3.40 0.54
C GLU A 199 -12.49 -4.67 0.75
N VAL A 200 -11.95 -5.66 1.46
CA VAL A 200 -12.54 -7.00 1.54
C VAL A 200 -12.66 -7.56 2.96
N SER A 201 -11.91 -7.02 3.92
CA SER A 201 -11.85 -7.59 5.26
C SER A 201 -13.05 -7.15 6.11
N SER A 202 -13.13 -7.73 7.31
CA SER A 202 -14.08 -7.33 8.36
C SER A 202 -13.48 -6.34 9.36
N GLY A 203 -12.50 -5.53 8.93
CA GLY A 203 -11.88 -4.46 9.72
C GLY A 203 -10.38 -4.65 9.98
N CYS A 204 -9.88 -5.89 9.99
CA CYS A 204 -8.45 -6.17 10.11
C CYS A 204 -7.67 -5.82 8.82
N ILE A 205 -6.36 -5.69 8.93
CA ILE A 205 -5.46 -5.45 7.81
C ILE A 205 -4.88 -6.78 7.34
N ARG A 206 -5.04 -7.07 6.04
CA ARG A 206 -4.46 -8.25 5.39
C ARG A 206 -3.25 -7.83 4.56
N MET A 207 -2.21 -8.64 4.60
CA MET A 207 -0.98 -8.46 3.84
C MET A 207 -0.68 -9.70 2.99
N TYR A 208 0.17 -9.55 1.98
CA TYR A 208 0.83 -10.71 1.38
C TYR A 208 1.59 -11.50 2.45
N ASN A 209 1.65 -12.82 2.30
CA ASN A 209 2.22 -13.72 3.30
C ASN A 209 3.72 -13.50 3.49
N ARG A 210 4.44 -13.16 2.40
CA ARG A 210 5.86 -12.77 2.48
C ARG A 210 6.04 -11.45 3.25
N ASN A 211 5.15 -10.48 3.03
CA ASN A 211 5.23 -9.15 3.62
C ASN A 211 4.92 -9.17 5.12
N ILE A 212 3.92 -9.95 5.55
CA ILE A 212 3.65 -10.10 6.99
C ILE A 212 4.77 -10.86 7.69
N ALA A 213 5.42 -11.83 7.03
CA ALA A 213 6.55 -12.55 7.60
C ALA A 213 7.74 -11.61 7.83
N GLU A 214 8.04 -10.75 6.85
CA GLU A 214 9.04 -9.70 6.97
C GLU A 214 8.70 -8.71 8.09
N LEU A 215 7.50 -8.10 8.05
CA LEU A 215 7.07 -7.16 9.09
C LEU A 215 7.08 -7.80 10.48
N TYR A 216 6.66 -9.06 10.61
CA TYR A 216 6.70 -9.81 11.87
C TYR A 216 8.13 -9.94 12.42
N SER A 217 9.14 -10.08 11.56
CA SER A 217 10.54 -10.18 11.96
C SER A 217 11.16 -8.85 12.40
N LEU A 218 10.58 -7.74 11.95
CA LEU A 218 11.07 -6.39 12.25
C LEU A 218 10.36 -5.75 13.45
N VAL A 219 9.04 -5.94 13.54
CA VAL A 219 8.18 -5.24 14.50
C VAL A 219 8.47 -5.64 15.95
N GLN A 220 8.44 -4.67 16.85
CA GLN A 220 8.59 -4.88 18.28
C GLN A 220 7.29 -4.64 19.03
N VAL A 221 7.11 -5.33 20.16
CA VAL A 221 6.03 -5.00 21.10
C VAL A 221 6.24 -3.58 21.60
N LYS A 222 5.16 -2.81 21.69
CA LYS A 222 5.14 -1.35 21.94
C LYS A 222 5.53 -0.46 20.76
N ASP A 223 5.86 -1.00 19.60
CA ASP A 223 5.96 -0.17 18.39
C ASP A 223 4.64 0.61 18.20
N PRO A 224 4.69 1.92 17.94
CA PRO A 224 3.50 2.71 17.72
C PRO A 224 2.77 2.26 16.46
N VAL A 225 1.45 2.41 16.47
CA VAL A 225 0.56 2.04 15.37
C VAL A 225 -0.40 3.20 15.12
N TYR A 226 -0.42 3.70 13.89
CA TYR A 226 -1.33 4.76 13.45
C TYR A 226 -2.16 4.26 12.26
N PHE A 227 -3.47 4.28 12.38
CA PHE A 227 -4.39 4.05 11.26
C PHE A 227 -5.03 5.38 10.90
N VAL A 228 -4.76 5.85 9.69
CA VAL A 228 -5.19 7.16 9.18
C VAL A 228 -5.92 7.02 7.85
N THR A 229 -6.77 7.99 7.55
CA THR A 229 -7.48 8.11 6.27
C THR A 229 -7.02 9.36 5.53
N THR A 230 -5.83 9.31 4.94
CA THR A 230 -5.28 10.42 4.15
C THR A 230 -5.38 10.07 2.67
N ASP A 231 -6.28 10.73 1.94
CA ASP A 231 -6.46 10.52 0.50
C ASP A 231 -5.72 11.54 -0.37
N GLU A 232 -5.27 12.65 0.22
CA GLU A 232 -4.44 13.67 -0.40
C GLU A 232 -3.17 13.90 0.41
N LYS A 233 -2.00 13.87 -0.23
CA LYS A 233 -0.71 14.16 0.41
C LYS A 233 0.07 15.19 -0.38
N LEU A 234 0.80 16.01 0.35
CA LEU A 234 1.87 16.85 -0.17
C LEU A 234 3.22 16.35 0.36
N GLY A 235 4.24 16.45 -0.48
CA GLY A 235 5.60 16.07 -0.13
C GLY A 235 6.61 16.87 -0.92
N ILE A 236 7.77 17.14 -0.31
CA ILE A 236 8.85 17.87 -0.97
C ILE A 236 9.94 16.88 -1.39
N ASP A 237 10.43 17.02 -2.62
CA ASP A 237 11.67 16.38 -3.05
C ASP A 237 12.49 17.35 -3.90
N ARG A 238 13.76 17.57 -3.50
CA ARG A 238 14.73 18.41 -4.24
C ARG A 238 14.20 19.78 -4.68
N GLY A 239 13.42 20.43 -3.82
CA GLY A 239 12.86 21.77 -4.07
C GLY A 239 11.57 21.78 -4.90
N TYR A 240 11.04 20.62 -5.29
CA TYR A 240 9.74 20.48 -5.94
C TYR A 240 8.67 20.06 -4.94
N LEU A 241 7.48 20.64 -5.08
CA LEU A 241 6.29 20.19 -4.37
C LEU A 241 5.58 19.12 -5.18
N TYR A 242 5.42 17.95 -4.59
CA TYR A 242 4.64 16.85 -5.13
C TYR A 242 3.27 16.75 -4.45
N TYR A 243 2.29 16.33 -5.22
CA TYR A 243 0.94 16.01 -4.75
C TYR A 243 0.54 14.60 -5.18
N GLU A 244 -0.03 13.84 -4.25
CA GLU A 244 -0.53 12.48 -4.49
C GLU A 244 -1.98 12.40 -4.04
N LYS A 245 -2.87 11.97 -4.96
CA LYS A 245 -4.30 11.76 -4.69
C LYS A 245 -4.72 10.33 -4.92
N THR A 246 -5.40 9.75 -3.95
CA THR A 246 -6.04 8.44 -4.06
C THR A 246 -7.55 8.54 -3.83
N ARG A 247 -8.26 7.43 -4.06
CA ARG A 247 -9.69 7.36 -3.77
C ARG A 247 -9.90 7.32 -2.25
N PRO A 248 -10.82 8.13 -1.70
CA PRO A 248 -11.10 8.14 -0.27
C PRO A 248 -11.68 6.81 0.23
N TYR A 249 -11.27 6.42 1.43
CA TYR A 249 -11.78 5.22 2.10
C TYR A 249 -13.14 5.45 2.77
N HIS A 250 -13.29 6.55 3.49
CA HIS A 250 -14.56 7.02 4.06
C HIS A 250 -15.18 8.07 3.13
N ARG A 251 -16.51 8.14 3.07
CA ARG A 251 -17.19 9.30 2.45
C ARG A 251 -17.28 10.36 3.56
N GLY A 252 -16.54 11.46 3.43
CA GLY A 252 -16.45 12.51 4.43
C GLY A 252 -15.76 13.75 3.86
N ASP A 253 -15.60 14.77 4.69
CA ASP A 253 -15.11 16.09 4.31
C ASP A 253 -13.80 15.99 3.52
N LYS A 254 -13.78 16.67 2.38
CA LYS A 254 -12.60 16.75 1.53
C LYS A 254 -11.63 17.74 2.16
N ILE A 255 -10.42 17.30 2.43
CA ILE A 255 -9.30 18.22 2.56
C ILE A 255 -8.91 18.58 1.13
N GLU A 256 -9.06 19.85 0.76
CA GLU A 256 -8.69 20.32 -0.56
C GLU A 256 -7.19 20.63 -0.59
N VAL A 257 -6.52 20.34 -1.71
CA VAL A 257 -5.08 20.60 -1.91
C VAL A 257 -4.65 22.01 -1.50
N TYR A 258 -5.52 23.02 -1.68
CA TYR A 258 -5.25 24.39 -1.28
C TYR A 258 -5.18 24.60 0.22
N ASP A 259 -5.95 23.85 1.02
CA ASP A 259 -5.86 23.93 2.48
C ASP A 259 -4.52 23.39 2.98
N LEU A 260 -4.02 22.33 2.32
CA LEU A 260 -2.70 21.77 2.58
C LEU A 260 -1.59 22.76 2.18
N ILE A 261 -1.68 23.39 1.01
CA ILE A 261 -0.72 24.41 0.56
C ILE A 261 -0.74 25.62 1.51
N ASN A 262 -1.91 26.10 1.89
CA ASN A 262 -2.07 27.22 2.83
C ASN A 262 -1.53 26.88 4.23
N LYS A 263 -1.64 25.63 4.68
CA LYS A 263 -0.99 25.14 5.90
C LYS A 263 0.54 25.19 5.76
N MET A 264 1.11 24.65 4.67
CA MET A 264 2.57 24.69 4.44
C MET A 264 3.14 26.12 4.44
N ASN A 265 2.46 27.05 3.78
CA ASN A 265 2.84 28.46 3.76
C ASN A 265 2.80 29.08 5.17
N ARG A 266 1.78 28.78 5.98
CA ARG A 266 1.67 29.24 7.37
C ARG A 266 2.74 28.63 8.27
N ASP A 267 3.13 27.39 8.01
CA ASP A 267 4.17 26.67 8.75
C ASP A 267 5.60 27.07 8.30
N GLY A 268 5.74 28.13 7.50
CA GLY A 268 7.03 28.70 7.11
C GLY A 268 7.73 27.98 5.97
N THR A 269 7.00 27.22 5.15
CA THR A 269 7.51 26.59 3.92
C THR A 269 6.84 27.25 2.71
N PRO A 270 7.43 28.32 2.13
CA PRO A 270 6.86 28.98 0.96
C PRO A 270 6.76 28.03 -0.23
N VAL A 271 5.58 27.98 -0.83
CA VAL A 271 5.29 27.18 -2.01
C VAL A 271 4.79 28.07 -3.14
N ARG A 272 5.33 27.88 -4.34
CA ARG A 272 4.78 28.41 -5.58
C ARG A 272 4.24 27.25 -6.42
N VAL A 273 2.93 27.26 -6.68
CA VAL A 273 2.26 26.22 -7.45
C VAL A 273 2.00 26.64 -8.90
N ASP A 274 2.05 25.66 -9.80
CA ASP A 274 1.52 25.79 -11.15
C ASP A 274 0.05 25.35 -11.13
N GLN A 275 -0.84 26.31 -11.37
CA GLN A 275 -2.28 26.10 -11.31
C GLN A 275 -2.76 25.02 -12.30
N ALA A 276 -2.17 24.94 -13.49
CA ALA A 276 -2.57 23.96 -14.49
C ALA A 276 -2.18 22.54 -14.05
N LEU A 277 -1.03 22.38 -13.39
CA LEU A 277 -0.60 21.09 -12.84
C LEU A 277 -1.44 20.66 -11.64
N VAL A 278 -1.85 21.61 -10.78
CA VAL A 278 -2.79 21.34 -9.68
C VAL A 278 -4.14 20.86 -10.24
N ASP A 279 -4.70 21.57 -11.23
CA ASP A 279 -5.97 21.22 -11.84
C ASP A 279 -5.93 19.85 -12.53
N GLU A 280 -4.81 19.51 -13.17
CA GLU A 280 -4.59 18.20 -13.76
C GLU A 280 -4.50 17.12 -12.68
N ALA A 281 -3.72 17.36 -11.62
CA ALA A 281 -3.56 16.40 -10.55
C ALA A 281 -4.87 16.15 -9.77
N LEU A 282 -5.71 17.17 -9.60
CA LEU A 282 -7.04 17.04 -8.97
C LEU A 282 -8.02 16.18 -9.80
N LYS A 283 -7.88 16.16 -11.13
CA LYS A 283 -8.66 15.27 -12.01
C LYS A 283 -8.20 13.83 -11.90
N GLN A 284 -6.94 13.61 -11.54
CA GLN A 284 -6.35 12.28 -11.44
C GLN A 284 -6.59 11.64 -10.07
N ASN A 285 -6.97 10.36 -10.07
CA ASN A 285 -7.07 9.54 -8.85
C ASN A 285 -6.14 8.33 -8.98
N THR A 286 -4.95 8.55 -9.54
CA THR A 286 -4.00 7.51 -9.91
C THR A 286 -3.23 6.98 -8.70
N GLY A 287 -3.08 7.78 -7.64
CA GLY A 287 -2.19 7.50 -6.51
C GLY A 287 -0.71 7.66 -6.87
N ILE A 288 -0.40 8.34 -7.97
CA ILE A 288 0.96 8.62 -8.43
C ILE A 288 1.30 10.06 -8.04
N PRO A 289 2.44 10.30 -7.37
CA PRO A 289 2.91 11.65 -7.09
C PRO A 289 3.15 12.45 -8.38
N LEU A 290 2.64 13.69 -8.42
CA LEU A 290 2.85 14.63 -9.50
C LEU A 290 3.50 15.90 -8.95
N ALA A 291 4.54 16.39 -9.61
CA ALA A 291 5.09 17.70 -9.29
C ALA A 291 4.08 18.78 -9.69
N ILE A 292 3.69 19.62 -8.73
CA ILE A 292 2.69 20.69 -8.91
C ILE A 292 3.26 22.09 -8.62
N GLY A 293 4.53 22.17 -8.25
CA GLY A 293 5.15 23.44 -7.88
C GLY A 293 6.57 23.29 -7.38
N ILE A 294 7.09 24.38 -6.84
CA ILE A 294 8.41 24.47 -6.23
C ILE A 294 8.33 25.08 -4.84
N THR A 295 9.30 24.76 -4.01
CA THR A 295 9.50 25.30 -2.67
C THR A 295 10.76 26.15 -2.66
N GLY A 296 10.68 27.38 -2.14
CA GLY A 296 11.77 28.36 -2.21
C GLY A 296 11.27 29.76 -2.49
#